data_AF-A0A1M3EAE3-F1
#
_entry.id   AF-A0A1M3EAE3-F1
#
_cell.length_a   1.000
_cell.length_b   1.000
_cell.length_c   1.000
_cell.angle_alpha   90.00
_cell.angle_beta   90.00
_cell.angle_gamma   90.00
#
_symmetry.space_group_name_H-M   'P 1'
#
loop_
_entity.id
_entity.type
_entity.pdbx_description
1 polymer ?
#
loop_
_entity_poly.entity_id
_entity_poly.type
_entity_poly.pdbx_seq_one_letter_code
_entity_poly.pdbx_strand_id
1 'polypeptide(L)'
;MLEEYFRSEGFIAITLFCDPVESEAFWVKMGFTKFPFPYYAGSELSYYKPLQNVCVTTNDKPKDRLELWDVEPYQIDNSQPIWTWEVNENMPAILSPSYADWHLRLTIDGMIVKEDKVKYFNEDIESIIGPFLYLENLGNNV
;
A
#
# COMPACT_ATOMS: atom_id res chain seq x y z
N MET A 1 11.67 -22.64 2.50
CA MET A 1 11.92 -21.80 1.30
C MET A 1 12.23 -20.38 1.78
N LEU A 2 12.98 -19.56 1.03
CA LEU A 2 13.46 -18.25 1.52
C LEU A 2 12.32 -17.30 1.98
N GLU A 3 11.17 -17.35 1.29
CA GLU A 3 9.96 -16.60 1.67
C GLU A 3 9.39 -17.02 3.03
N GLU A 4 9.40 -18.32 3.33
CA GLU A 4 8.92 -18.84 4.61
C GLU A 4 9.84 -18.41 5.75
N TYR A 5 11.15 -18.37 5.49
CA TYR A 5 12.13 -17.85 6.46
C TYR A 5 11.89 -16.37 6.74
N PHE A 6 11.78 -15.52 5.71
CA PHE A 6 11.52 -14.10 5.94
C PHE A 6 10.17 -13.86 6.62
N ARG A 7 9.14 -14.63 6.26
CA ARG A 7 7.85 -14.59 6.96
C ARG A 7 7.99 -14.97 8.44
N SER A 8 8.76 -16.00 8.78
CA SER A 8 8.95 -16.41 10.19
C SER A 8 9.74 -15.38 11.00
N GLU A 9 10.60 -14.59 10.35
CA GLU A 9 11.34 -13.49 10.96
C GLU A 9 10.53 -12.19 11.05
N GLY A 10 9.24 -12.19 10.64
CA GLY A 10 8.36 -11.02 10.74
C GLY A 10 8.50 -10.00 9.61
N PHE A 11 9.15 -10.36 8.49
CA PHE A 11 9.16 -9.48 7.31
C PHE A 11 7.80 -9.50 6.61
N ILE A 12 7.34 -8.31 6.20
CA ILE A 12 6.02 -8.10 5.61
C ILE A 12 6.04 -8.23 4.07
N ALA A 13 7.16 -7.87 3.45
CA ALA A 13 7.34 -7.90 2.00
C ALA A 13 8.80 -8.09 1.61
N ILE A 14 9.03 -8.62 0.40
CA ILE A 14 10.34 -8.64 -0.26
C ILE A 14 10.34 -7.59 -1.35
N THR A 15 11.36 -6.73 -1.38
CA THR A 15 11.64 -5.83 -2.51
C THR A 15 12.87 -6.31 -3.27
N LEU A 16 12.86 -6.18 -4.59
CA LEU A 16 14.04 -6.42 -5.42
C LEU A 16 14.19 -5.38 -6.52
N PHE A 17 15.42 -5.21 -6.95
CA PHE A 17 15.80 -4.49 -8.16
C PHE A 17 16.08 -5.53 -9.26
N CYS A 18 15.30 -5.50 -10.34
CA CYS A 18 15.41 -6.44 -11.44
C CYS A 18 16.49 -5.99 -12.42
N ASP A 19 17.72 -6.45 -12.21
CA ASP A 19 18.83 -6.26 -13.13
C ASP A 19 19.53 -7.62 -13.34
N PRO A 20 19.54 -8.16 -14.59
CA PRO A 20 19.18 -7.48 -15.84
C PRO A 20 17.68 -7.55 -16.16
N VAL A 21 17.19 -6.65 -17.03
CA VAL A 21 15.77 -6.50 -17.40
C VAL A 21 15.15 -7.78 -17.98
N GLU A 22 15.97 -8.62 -18.62
CA GLU A 22 15.57 -9.92 -19.16
C GLU A 22 15.06 -10.89 -18.08
N SER A 23 15.37 -10.64 -16.80
CA SER A 23 14.90 -11.44 -15.67
C SER A 23 13.47 -11.09 -15.21
N GLU A 24 12.85 -10.02 -15.73
CA GLU A 24 11.52 -9.57 -15.31
C GLU A 24 10.46 -10.68 -15.40
N ALA A 25 10.47 -11.43 -16.52
CA ALA A 25 9.52 -12.52 -16.73
C ALA A 25 9.67 -13.65 -15.70
N PHE A 26 10.87 -13.85 -15.14
CA PHE A 26 11.09 -14.81 -14.06
C PHE A 26 10.46 -14.30 -12.75
N TRP A 27 10.73 -13.04 -12.37
CA TRP A 27 10.22 -12.48 -11.12
C TRP A 27 8.70 -12.36 -11.10
N VAL A 28 8.09 -11.96 -12.22
CA VAL A 28 6.62 -11.94 -12.35
C VAL A 28 6.03 -13.34 -12.17
N LYS A 29 6.65 -14.39 -12.74
CA LYS A 29 6.23 -15.79 -12.52
C LYS A 29 6.38 -16.24 -11.06
N MET A 30 7.33 -15.67 -10.33
CA MET A 30 7.52 -15.92 -8.90
C MET A 30 6.53 -15.13 -8.02
N GLY A 31 5.61 -14.36 -8.61
CA GLY A 31 4.59 -13.60 -7.90
C GLY A 31 5.04 -12.23 -7.41
N PHE A 32 6.11 -11.68 -8.00
CA PHE A 32 6.49 -10.29 -7.77
C PHE A 32 5.67 -9.36 -8.67
N THR A 33 5.26 -8.24 -8.11
CA THR A 33 4.54 -7.14 -8.76
C THR A 33 5.46 -5.95 -8.96
N LYS A 34 5.39 -5.30 -10.12
CA LYS A 34 6.15 -4.08 -10.40
C LYS A 34 5.68 -2.94 -9.52
N PHE A 35 6.59 -2.10 -9.05
CA PHE A 35 6.21 -0.84 -8.41
C PHE A 35 5.48 0.08 -9.42
N PRO A 36 4.44 0.81 -9.00
CA PRO A 36 3.69 1.71 -9.89
C PRO A 36 4.44 3.02 -10.17
N PHE A 37 5.52 3.28 -9.44
CA PHE A 37 6.38 4.46 -9.59
C PHE A 37 7.86 4.05 -9.43
N PRO A 38 8.81 4.85 -9.95
CA PRO A 38 10.22 4.59 -9.75
C PRO A 38 10.56 4.67 -8.26
N TYR A 39 11.19 3.64 -7.70
CA TYR A 39 11.54 3.59 -6.27
C TYR A 39 13.06 3.59 -6.07
N TYR A 40 13.75 2.53 -6.47
CA TYR A 40 15.19 2.41 -6.27
C TYR A 40 15.96 3.20 -7.33
N ALA A 41 16.71 4.22 -6.90
CA ALA A 41 17.54 5.08 -7.76
C ALA A 41 16.81 5.67 -8.98
N GLY A 42 15.49 5.86 -8.87
CA GLY A 42 14.66 6.35 -9.97
C GLY A 42 14.43 5.33 -11.10
N SER A 43 14.70 4.05 -10.87
CA SER A 43 14.48 3.01 -11.86
C SER A 43 13.09 2.38 -11.76
N GLU A 44 12.50 2.13 -12.92
CA GLU A 44 11.24 1.40 -13.09
C GLU A 44 11.39 -0.11 -12.85
N LEU A 45 12.60 -0.63 -12.69
CA LEU A 45 12.86 -2.07 -12.51
C LEU A 45 12.74 -2.53 -11.04
N SER A 46 11.95 -1.81 -10.24
CA SER A 46 11.69 -2.18 -8.85
C SER A 46 10.46 -3.08 -8.77
N TYR A 47 10.54 -4.17 -8.02
CA TYR A 47 9.46 -5.13 -7.82
C TYR A 47 9.30 -5.47 -6.34
N TYR A 48 8.10 -5.90 -5.95
CA TYR A 48 7.82 -6.37 -4.61
C TYR A 48 6.92 -7.61 -4.59
N LYS A 49 6.98 -8.35 -3.50
CA LYS A 49 6.09 -9.46 -3.21
C LYS A 49 5.65 -9.41 -1.74
N PRO A 50 4.34 -9.29 -1.44
CA PRO A 50 3.83 -9.44 -0.09
C PRO A 50 4.17 -10.82 0.48
N LEU A 51 4.59 -10.86 1.74
CA LEU A 51 4.86 -12.11 2.46
C LEU A 51 3.65 -12.60 3.27
N GLN A 52 2.57 -11.82 3.34
CA GLN A 52 1.33 -12.16 4.02
C GLN A 52 0.11 -11.86 3.13
N ASN A 53 -1.06 -12.30 3.57
CA ASN A 53 -2.31 -11.92 2.91
C ASN A 53 -2.56 -10.43 3.13
N VAL A 54 -2.88 -9.72 2.06
CA VAL A 54 -3.11 -8.27 2.06
C VAL A 54 -4.44 -7.95 1.39
N CYS A 55 -5.01 -6.79 1.73
CA CYS A 55 -6.24 -6.33 1.12
C CYS A 55 -6.11 -6.16 -0.39
N VAL A 56 -7.14 -6.59 -1.09
CA VAL A 56 -7.28 -6.35 -2.52
C VAL A 56 -7.95 -4.99 -2.73
N THR A 57 -7.46 -4.26 -3.72
CA THR A 57 -8.05 -2.98 -4.11
C THR A 57 -9.33 -3.19 -4.92
N THR A 58 -10.29 -2.27 -4.80
CA THR A 58 -11.52 -2.26 -5.60
C THR A 58 -11.64 -0.97 -6.42
N ASN A 59 -12.39 -1.05 -7.52
CA ASN A 59 -12.83 0.12 -8.30
C ASN A 59 -14.21 0.62 -7.86
N ASP A 60 -14.89 -0.12 -6.97
CA ASP A 60 -16.14 0.31 -6.37
C ASP A 60 -15.90 1.46 -5.38
N LYS A 61 -16.99 2.09 -4.95
CA LYS A 61 -16.96 3.09 -3.88
C LYS A 61 -17.73 2.60 -2.66
N PRO A 62 -17.17 1.67 -1.86
CA PRO A 62 -17.82 1.17 -0.65
C PRO A 62 -18.16 2.30 0.31
N LYS A 63 -19.18 2.05 1.16
CA LYS A 63 -19.57 2.99 2.21
C LYS A 63 -18.40 3.24 3.18
N ASP A 64 -17.74 2.14 3.56
CA ASP A 64 -16.60 2.10 4.46
C ASP A 64 -15.38 1.77 3.62
N ARG A 65 -14.47 2.73 3.47
CA ARG A 65 -13.32 2.60 2.58
C ARG A 65 -12.14 3.44 3.00
N LEU A 66 -10.97 2.96 2.64
CA LEU A 66 -9.73 3.71 2.67
C LEU A 66 -9.32 4.01 1.23
N GLU A 67 -8.94 5.25 0.95
CA GLU A 67 -8.61 5.73 -0.38
C GLU A 67 -7.23 6.41 -0.34
N LEU A 68 -6.36 6.13 -1.33
CA LEU A 68 -5.01 6.70 -1.46
C LEU A 68 -4.83 7.45 -2.79
N TRP A 69 -4.26 8.64 -2.73
CA TRP A 69 -3.93 9.49 -3.88
C TRP A 69 -2.44 9.89 -3.88
N ASP A 70 -1.87 10.04 -5.07
CA ASP A 70 -0.53 10.61 -5.30
C ASP A 70 -0.56 12.12 -5.61
N VAL A 71 -1.58 12.83 -5.13
CA VAL A 71 -1.72 14.28 -5.35
C VAL A 71 -1.68 15.06 -4.04
N GLU A 72 -1.44 16.36 -4.14
CA GLU A 72 -1.55 17.25 -2.98
C GLU A 72 -3.01 17.39 -2.51
N PRO A 73 -3.26 17.71 -1.22
CA PRO A 73 -4.61 17.69 -0.64
C PRO A 73 -5.66 18.51 -1.40
N TYR A 74 -5.27 19.67 -1.94
CA TYR A 74 -6.17 20.55 -2.69
C TYR A 74 -6.57 20.01 -4.08
N GLN A 75 -5.93 18.95 -4.57
CA GLN A 75 -6.18 18.36 -5.89
C GLN A 75 -7.14 17.16 -5.83
N ILE A 76 -7.42 16.64 -4.63
CA ILE A 76 -8.19 15.40 -4.44
C ILE A 76 -9.58 15.49 -5.07
N ASP A 77 -10.27 16.62 -4.89
CA ASP A 77 -11.64 16.78 -5.39
C ASP A 77 -11.75 16.68 -6.92
N ASN A 78 -10.62 16.83 -7.63
CA ASN A 78 -10.54 16.73 -9.09
C ASN A 78 -9.81 15.47 -9.58
N SER A 79 -9.47 14.54 -8.68
CA SER A 79 -8.67 13.36 -9.01
C SER A 79 -9.26 12.08 -8.41
N GLN A 80 -9.06 10.96 -9.10
CA GLN A 80 -9.48 9.65 -8.61
C GLN A 80 -8.37 9.06 -7.72
N PRO A 81 -8.74 8.28 -6.69
CA PRO A 81 -7.74 7.56 -5.90
C PRO A 81 -7.03 6.54 -6.79
N ILE A 82 -5.73 6.35 -6.55
CA ILE A 82 -4.97 5.27 -7.17
C ILE A 82 -5.47 3.92 -6.66
N TRP A 83 -5.73 3.85 -5.36
CA TRP A 83 -6.24 2.65 -4.72
C TRP A 83 -7.36 2.99 -3.76
N THR A 84 -8.35 2.10 -3.78
CA THR A 84 -9.45 2.08 -2.83
C THR A 84 -9.52 0.69 -2.22
N TRP A 85 -9.64 0.60 -0.90
CA TRP A 85 -9.88 -0.63 -0.17
C TRP A 85 -11.21 -0.54 0.55
N GLU A 86 -12.01 -1.60 0.50
CA GLU A 86 -13.16 -1.75 1.40
C GLU A 86 -12.66 -1.99 2.83
N VAL A 87 -13.22 -1.25 3.78
CA VAL A 87 -12.86 -1.35 5.20
C VAL A 87 -13.94 -2.12 5.93
N ASN A 88 -13.54 -3.16 6.64
CA ASN A 88 -14.41 -3.94 7.52
C ASN A 88 -13.60 -4.59 8.65
N GLU A 89 -14.27 -5.11 9.67
CA GLU A 89 -13.63 -5.69 10.87
C GLU A 89 -12.70 -6.88 10.59
N ASN A 90 -12.89 -7.58 9.47
CA ASN A 90 -12.15 -8.80 9.13
C ASN A 90 -11.17 -8.60 7.96
N MET A 91 -10.89 -7.35 7.60
CA MET A 91 -10.00 -7.07 6.49
C MET A 91 -8.56 -7.49 6.84
N PRO A 92 -7.81 -8.10 5.91
CA PRO A 92 -6.38 -8.30 6.09
C PRO A 92 -5.64 -6.95 6.12
N ALA A 93 -4.33 -6.98 6.37
CA ALA A 93 -3.54 -5.77 6.37
C ALA A 93 -3.54 -5.10 4.98
N ILE A 94 -3.51 -3.77 4.95
CA ILE A 94 -3.18 -3.03 3.73
C ILE A 94 -1.67 -2.98 3.60
N LEU A 95 -1.18 -3.37 2.44
CA LEU A 95 0.20 -3.18 2.02
C LEU A 95 0.20 -2.69 0.58
N SER A 96 0.66 -1.47 0.34
CA SER A 96 0.74 -0.93 -1.02
C SER A 96 1.87 0.07 -1.16
N PRO A 97 2.56 0.13 -2.33
CA PRO A 97 3.63 1.09 -2.54
C PRO A 97 3.17 2.54 -2.37
N SER A 98 3.75 3.32 -1.48
CA SER A 98 3.35 4.72 -1.31
C SER A 98 4.51 5.60 -0.90
N TYR A 99 4.41 6.89 -1.23
CA TYR A 99 5.26 7.90 -0.62
C TYR A 99 4.65 8.50 0.63
N ALA A 100 5.51 8.99 1.51
CA ALA A 100 5.14 9.62 2.76
C ALA A 100 4.20 10.82 2.60
N ASP A 101 4.35 11.55 1.50
CA ASP A 101 3.58 12.75 1.18
C ASP A 101 2.29 12.48 0.41
N TRP A 102 2.03 11.22 0.05
CA TRP A 102 0.76 10.85 -0.56
C TRP A 102 -0.39 11.01 0.42
N HIS A 103 -1.59 11.18 -0.14
CA HIS A 103 -2.77 11.54 0.62
C HIS A 103 -3.66 10.32 0.87
N LEU A 104 -4.15 10.18 2.10
CA LEU A 104 -4.94 9.04 2.55
C LEU A 104 -6.23 9.54 3.21
N ARG A 105 -7.37 8.94 2.85
CA ARG A 105 -8.70 9.26 3.40
C ARG A 105 -9.39 8.01 3.89
N LEU A 106 -9.85 8.02 5.14
CA LEU A 106 -10.75 7.01 5.68
C LEU A 106 -12.17 7.56 5.70
N THR A 107 -13.06 6.84 5.04
CA THR A 107 -14.50 7.08 5.06
C THR A 107 -15.17 5.92 5.80
N ILE A 108 -15.99 6.22 6.81
CA ILE A 108 -16.81 5.25 7.53
C ILE A 108 -18.25 5.75 7.53
N ASP A 109 -19.20 4.86 7.26
CA ASP A 109 -20.61 5.17 7.08
C ASP A 109 -20.87 6.26 6.02
N GLY A 110 -19.98 6.40 5.04
CA GLY A 110 -20.03 7.45 4.02
C GLY A 110 -19.54 8.83 4.49
N MET A 111 -19.07 8.95 5.74
CA MET A 111 -18.50 10.18 6.29
C MET A 111 -16.98 10.09 6.37
N ILE A 112 -16.29 11.18 6.04
CA ILE A 112 -14.84 11.27 6.19
C ILE A 112 -14.53 11.39 7.69
N VAL A 113 -13.91 10.37 8.25
CA VAL A 113 -13.54 10.34 9.68
C VAL A 113 -12.08 10.72 9.90
N LYS A 114 -11.23 10.50 8.89
CA LYS A 114 -9.85 10.93 8.92
C LYS A 114 -9.33 11.20 7.52
N GLU A 115 -8.50 12.23 7.40
CA GLU A 115 -7.88 12.64 6.15
C GLU A 115 -6.53 13.30 6.45
N ASP A 116 -5.43 12.73 5.94
CA ASP A 116 -4.09 13.29 6.10
C ASP A 116 -3.10 12.66 5.10
N LYS A 117 -1.85 13.16 5.07
CA LYS A 117 -0.74 12.49 4.41
C LYS A 117 -0.43 11.16 5.10
N VAL A 118 0.05 10.19 4.33
CA VAL A 118 0.39 8.84 4.82
C VAL A 118 1.23 8.91 6.10
N LYS A 119 2.29 9.73 6.13
CA LYS A 119 3.19 9.87 7.30
C LYS A 119 2.55 10.41 8.58
N TYR A 120 1.37 11.04 8.49
CA TYR A 120 0.63 11.59 9.64
C TYR A 120 -0.68 10.82 9.90
N PHE A 121 -1.00 9.85 9.05
CA PHE A 121 -2.29 9.18 9.10
C PHE A 121 -2.47 8.28 10.32
N ASN A 122 -1.39 7.74 10.88
CA ASN A 122 -1.43 6.99 12.13
C ASN A 122 -0.27 7.47 13.01
N GLU A 123 -0.57 8.16 14.11
CA GLU A 123 0.46 8.68 15.01
C GLU A 123 1.03 7.58 15.93
N ASP A 124 0.27 6.50 16.13
CA ASP A 124 0.61 5.39 17.03
C ASP A 124 1.35 4.24 16.33
N ILE A 125 1.37 4.21 15.00
CA ILE A 125 1.98 3.16 14.18
C ILE A 125 2.75 3.82 13.04
N GLU A 126 3.97 3.37 12.75
CA GLU A 126 4.64 3.71 11.49
C GLU A 126 3.77 3.21 10.32
N SER A 127 2.95 4.10 9.77
CA SER A 127 2.13 3.85 8.58
C SER A 127 2.98 3.62 7.33
N ILE A 128 4.29 3.88 7.42
CA ILE A 128 5.26 3.72 6.36
C ILE A 128 6.33 2.72 6.79
N ILE A 129 6.45 1.63 6.05
CA ILE A 129 7.55 0.68 6.19
C ILE A 129 8.31 0.65 4.86
N GLY A 130 9.45 1.35 4.81
CA GLY A 130 10.21 1.52 3.58
C GLY A 130 9.38 2.24 2.51
N PRO A 131 9.13 1.64 1.32
CA PRO A 131 8.31 2.24 0.27
C PRO A 131 6.82 1.90 0.36
N PHE A 132 6.34 1.35 1.47
CA PHE A 132 4.97 0.86 1.57
C PHE A 132 4.16 1.63 2.60
N LEU A 133 2.91 1.91 2.25
CA LEU A 133 1.83 2.06 3.20
C LEU A 133 1.59 0.68 3.81
N TYR A 134 1.65 0.58 5.14
CA TYR A 134 1.32 -0.62 5.87
C TYR A 134 0.35 -0.34 7.02
N LEU A 135 -0.80 -1.00 7.01
CA LEU A 135 -1.83 -0.87 8.04
C LEU A 135 -2.42 -2.24 8.39
N GLU A 136 -2.14 -2.75 9.59
CA GLU A 136 -2.70 -4.03 10.07
C GLU A 136 -4.08 -3.88 10.69
N ASN A 137 -4.34 -2.72 11.29
CA ASN A 137 -5.60 -2.40 11.94
C ASN A 137 -5.83 -0.90 11.79
N LEU A 138 -7.01 -0.51 11.32
CA LEU A 138 -7.40 0.90 11.27
C LEU A 138 -7.77 1.47 12.64
N GLY A 139 -7.76 0.63 13.68
CA GLY A 139 -7.96 1.00 15.09
C GLY A 139 -9.39 1.44 15.39
N ASN A 140 -9.90 1.10 16.58
CA ASN A 140 -11.18 1.59 17.09
C ASN A 140 -11.17 3.09 17.46
N ASN A 141 -10.26 3.88 16.87
CA ASN A 141 -10.13 5.32 17.11
C ASN A 141 -10.88 6.12 16.03
N VAL A 142 -12.06 5.62 15.66
CA VAL A 142 -13.14 6.39 15.04
C VAL A 142 -14.21 6.61 16.09
#